data_AF-A0A962ARN5-F1
#
_entry.id   AF-A0A962ARN5-F1
#
_cell.length_a   1.000
_cell.length_b   1.000
_cell.length_c   1.000
_cell.angle_alpha   90.00
_cell.angle_beta   90.00
_cell.angle_gamma   90.00
#
_symmetry.space_group_name_H-M   'P 1'
#
loop_
_entity.id
_entity.type
_entity.pdbx_description
1 polymer ?
#
loop_
_entity_poly.entity_id
_entity_poly.type
_entity_poly.pdbx_seq_one_letter_code
_entity_poly.pdbx_strand_id
1 'polypeptide(L)'
;MTSLTDEARIALENLAEYATSLGSPSLRLGVTGLARAGKTVFITALVHNLVHGGRLPLFEPWRSRRLTGAALQPQIHADVPTFDYRGHVRQLVDAREWPQSTRAISEMRLTISYESATFVGRRLGRGRLDLDIVDYPGEWLL
;
A
#
# COMPACT_ATOMS: atom_id res chain seq x y z
N MET A 1 25.22 21.98 -15.41
CA MET A 1 25.58 22.09 -13.98
C MET A 1 24.49 21.53 -13.07
N THR A 2 23.83 20.44 -13.46
CA THR A 2 22.64 19.90 -12.77
C THR A 2 22.92 18.65 -11.92
N SER A 3 24.03 17.93 -12.13
CA SER A 3 24.23 16.61 -11.50
C SER A 3 24.52 16.66 -10.00
N LEU A 4 25.26 17.66 -9.51
CA LEU A 4 25.60 17.77 -8.08
C LEU A 4 24.38 18.07 -7.21
N THR A 5 23.44 18.86 -7.73
CA THR A 5 22.15 19.13 -7.07
C THR A 5 21.22 17.92 -7.13
N ASP A 6 21.23 17.15 -8.21
CA ASP A 6 20.42 15.94 -8.35
C ASP A 6 20.93 14.80 -7.45
N GLU A 7 22.25 14.58 -7.39
CA GLU A 7 22.85 13.59 -6.49
C GLU A 7 22.62 13.91 -5.01
N ALA A 8 22.75 15.19 -4.62
CA ALA A 8 22.48 15.61 -3.26
C ALA A 8 21.00 15.43 -2.88
N ARG A 9 20.08 15.67 -3.82
CA ARG A 9 18.64 15.44 -3.64
C ARG A 9 18.32 13.96 -3.49
N ILE A 10 18.83 13.11 -4.37
CA ILE A 10 18.62 11.66 -4.32
C ILE A 10 19.20 11.08 -3.02
N ALA A 11 20.39 11.52 -2.59
CA ALA A 11 20.97 11.09 -1.32
C ALA A 11 20.14 11.51 -0.10
N LEU A 12 19.54 12.71 -0.14
CA LEU A 12 18.66 13.19 0.92
C LEU A 12 17.32 12.43 0.95
N GLU A 13 16.76 12.13 -0.23
CA GLU A 13 15.54 11.31 -0.38
C GLU A 13 15.76 9.88 0.16
N ASN A 14 16.88 9.25 -0.19
CA ASN A 14 17.26 7.92 0.33
C ASN A 14 17.49 7.93 1.85
N LEU A 15 18.11 9.01 2.39
CA LEU A 15 18.33 9.15 3.83
C LEU A 15 17.03 9.37 4.59
N ALA A 16 16.11 10.17 4.03
CA ALA A 16 14.77 10.35 4.57
C ALA A 16 13.97 9.04 4.54
N GLU A 17 14.04 8.28 3.44
CA GLU A 17 13.43 6.96 3.31
C GLU A 17 13.98 5.98 4.36
N TYR A 18 15.31 5.93 4.52
CA TYR A 18 15.97 5.15 5.57
C TYR A 18 15.53 5.57 6.97
N ALA A 19 15.51 6.86 7.28
CA ALA A 19 15.08 7.37 8.58
C ALA A 19 13.59 7.05 8.87
N THR A 20 12.72 7.08 7.86
CA THR A 20 11.33 6.60 8.02
C THR A 20 11.25 5.10 8.27
N SER A 21 12.09 4.30 7.60
CA SER A 21 12.15 2.84 7.79
C SER A 21 12.65 2.40 9.17
N LEU A 22 13.44 3.26 9.85
CA LEU A 22 13.89 3.00 11.22
C LEU A 22 12.74 3.08 12.25
N GLY A 23 11.62 3.76 11.92
CA GLY A 23 10.46 3.92 12.80
C GLY A 23 9.26 3.03 12.46
N SER A 24 9.25 2.41 11.28
CA SER A 24 8.24 1.46 10.83
C SER A 24 8.87 0.52 9.78
N PRO A 25 8.85 -0.82 9.95
CA PRO A 25 9.18 -1.71 8.85
C PRO A 25 8.32 -1.41 7.61
N SER A 26 8.90 -1.55 6.42
CA SER A 26 8.20 -1.44 5.14
C SER A 26 8.06 -2.82 4.48
N LEU A 27 6.93 -3.03 3.79
CA LEU A 27 6.65 -4.21 2.98
C LEU A 27 6.12 -3.73 1.62
N ARG A 28 6.76 -4.16 0.53
CA ARG A 28 6.31 -3.90 -0.83
C ARG A 28 5.58 -5.11 -1.40
N LEU A 29 4.33 -4.92 -1.81
CA LEU A 29 3.47 -5.93 -2.41
C LEU A 29 3.24 -5.61 -3.89
N GLY A 30 3.90 -6.36 -4.76
CA GLY A 30 3.60 -6.34 -6.19
C GLY A 30 2.33 -7.14 -6.49
N VAL A 31 1.38 -6.51 -7.19
CA VAL A 31 0.14 -7.13 -7.65
C VAL A 31 0.14 -7.17 -9.16
N THR A 32 0.01 -8.37 -9.72
CA THR A 32 0.10 -8.59 -11.17
C THR A 32 -0.86 -9.71 -11.62
N GLY A 33 -0.91 -9.93 -12.93
CA GLY A 33 -1.85 -10.80 -13.61
C GLY A 33 -2.24 -10.24 -14.97
N LEU A 34 -2.77 -11.09 -15.85
CA LEU A 34 -3.21 -10.71 -17.19
C LEU A 34 -4.29 -9.61 -17.16
N ALA A 35 -4.48 -8.96 -18.30
CA ALA A 35 -5.56 -8.00 -18.51
C ALA A 35 -6.91 -8.58 -18.06
N ARG A 36 -7.69 -7.77 -17.34
CA ARG A 36 -9.00 -8.14 -16.77
C ARG A 36 -8.99 -9.29 -15.75
N ALA A 37 -7.83 -9.69 -15.20
CA ALA A 37 -7.77 -10.66 -14.10
C ALA A 37 -8.33 -10.15 -12.75
N GLY A 38 -8.75 -8.88 -12.67
CA GLY A 38 -9.40 -8.31 -11.47
C GLY A 38 -8.47 -7.63 -10.46
N LYS A 39 -7.21 -7.34 -10.83
CA LYS A 39 -6.21 -6.68 -9.96
C LYS A 39 -6.73 -5.41 -9.28
N THR A 40 -7.32 -4.51 -10.07
CA THR A 40 -7.86 -3.23 -9.59
C THR A 40 -8.94 -3.42 -8.54
N VAL A 41 -9.85 -4.37 -8.77
CA VAL A 41 -10.93 -4.70 -7.82
C VAL A 41 -10.35 -5.32 -6.56
N PHE A 42 -9.41 -6.25 -6.71
CA PHE A 42 -8.72 -6.91 -5.59
C PHE A 42 -8.03 -5.89 -4.68
N ILE A 43 -7.20 -5.01 -5.24
CA ILE A 43 -6.49 -3.97 -4.48
C ILE A 43 -7.49 -3.05 -3.80
N THR A 44 -8.49 -2.56 -4.55
CA THR A 44 -9.51 -1.65 -4.01
C THR A 44 -10.26 -2.29 -2.84
N ALA A 45 -10.69 -3.54 -2.97
CA ALA A 45 -11.39 -4.26 -1.92
C ALA A 45 -10.49 -4.51 -0.71
N LEU A 46 -9.25 -4.96 -0.91
CA LEU A 46 -8.28 -5.20 0.16
C LEU A 46 -8.05 -3.91 0.98
N VAL A 47 -7.69 -2.83 0.30
CA VAL A 47 -7.45 -1.51 0.90
C VAL A 47 -8.69 -1.01 1.63
N HIS A 48 -9.87 -1.13 1.02
CA HIS A 48 -11.11 -0.67 1.62
C HIS A 48 -11.42 -1.41 2.93
N ASN A 49 -11.23 -2.73 2.95
CA ASN A 49 -11.44 -3.54 4.15
C ASN A 49 -10.42 -3.24 5.26
N LEU A 50 -9.16 -2.93 4.91
CA LEU A 50 -8.13 -2.57 5.88
C LEU A 50 -8.38 -1.19 6.51
N VAL A 51 -8.77 -0.20 5.70
CA VAL A 51 -8.97 1.19 6.16
C VAL A 51 -10.28 1.36 6.92
N HIS A 52 -11.38 0.79 6.43
CA HIS A 52 -12.71 1.00 7.01
C HIS A 52 -13.18 -0.13 7.92
N GLY A 53 -12.41 -1.22 8.02
CA GLY A 53 -12.71 -2.32 8.92
C GLY A 53 -13.82 -3.24 8.44
N GLY A 54 -13.53 -4.02 7.40
CA GLY A 54 -14.47 -5.00 6.85
C GLY A 54 -14.37 -6.40 7.45
N ARG A 55 -15.07 -7.37 6.85
CA ARG A 55 -15.08 -8.76 7.35
C ARG A 55 -13.89 -9.53 6.79
N LEU A 56 -12.82 -9.63 7.59
CA LEU A 56 -11.62 -10.41 7.25
C LEU A 56 -11.49 -11.69 8.11
N PRO A 57 -12.38 -12.70 7.95
CA PRO A 57 -12.44 -13.89 8.82
C PRO A 57 -11.24 -14.83 8.68
N LEU A 58 -10.45 -14.71 7.62
CA LEU A 58 -9.22 -15.48 7.43
C LEU A 58 -7.96 -14.70 7.82
N PHE A 59 -8.11 -13.43 8.21
CA PHE A 59 -6.99 -12.59 8.61
C PHE A 59 -6.86 -12.57 10.14
N GLU A 60 -5.90 -13.33 10.65
CA GLU A 60 -5.70 -13.51 12.10
C GLU A 60 -5.48 -12.19 12.87
N PRO A 61 -4.70 -11.20 12.38
CA PRO A 61 -4.53 -9.92 13.07
C PRO A 61 -5.85 -9.15 13.24
N TRP A 62 -6.76 -9.24 12.26
CA TRP A 62 -8.10 -8.67 12.36
C TRP A 62 -8.95 -9.44 13.37
N ARG A 63 -8.98 -10.78 13.26
CA ARG A 63 -9.77 -11.64 14.16
C ARG A 63 -9.38 -11.54 15.63
N SER A 64 -8.08 -11.42 15.89
CA SER A 64 -7.52 -11.25 17.24
C SER A 64 -7.62 -9.81 17.75
N ARG A 65 -8.24 -8.90 16.99
CA ARG A 65 -8.33 -7.45 17.28
C ARG A 65 -6.98 -6.76 17.46
N ARG A 66 -5.92 -7.33 16.87
CA ARG A 66 -4.58 -6.74 16.89
C ARG A 66 -4.37 -5.74 15.76
N LEU A 67 -5.17 -5.74 14.70
CA LEU A 67 -5.18 -4.67 13.72
C LEU A 67 -5.89 -3.46 14.31
N THR A 68 -5.16 -2.38 14.59
CA THR A 68 -5.72 -1.21 15.29
C THR A 68 -6.18 -0.12 14.32
N GLY A 69 -5.68 -0.13 13.08
CA GLY A 69 -6.15 0.74 12.01
C GLY A 69 -5.22 0.72 10.80
N ALA A 70 -5.71 1.22 9.67
CA ALA A 70 -4.89 1.48 8.49
C ALA A 70 -5.27 2.84 7.88
N ALA A 71 -4.27 3.58 7.41
CA ALA A 71 -4.48 4.88 6.78
C ALA A 71 -3.65 5.00 5.51
N LEU A 72 -4.22 5.66 4.50
CA LEU A 72 -3.50 6.04 3.28
C LEU A 72 -2.40 7.03 3.64
N GLN A 73 -1.23 6.86 3.02
CA GLN A 73 -0.11 7.78 3.14
C GLN A 73 0.33 8.27 1.76
N PRO A 74 1.08 9.38 1.70
CA PRO A 74 1.82 9.74 0.50
C PRO A 74 2.70 8.57 0.04
N GLN A 75 2.71 8.36 -1.28
CA GLN A 75 3.58 7.38 -1.91
C GLN A 75 5.04 7.86 -1.90
N ILE A 76 5.98 6.95 -2.13
CA ILE A 76 7.41 7.24 -2.09
C ILE A 76 7.89 7.80 -3.43
N HIS A 77 7.47 7.20 -4.55
CA HIS A 77 8.02 7.52 -5.86
C HIS A 77 7.09 8.47 -6.60
N ALA A 78 7.41 9.76 -6.61
CA ALA A 78 6.57 10.79 -7.23
C ALA A 78 6.48 10.67 -8.78
N ASP A 79 7.36 9.88 -9.38
CA ASP A 79 7.42 9.58 -10.82
C ASP A 79 6.44 8.46 -11.25
N VAL A 80 5.93 7.68 -10.29
CA VAL A 80 4.95 6.61 -10.55
C VAL A 80 3.52 7.15 -10.37
N PRO A 81 2.57 6.86 -11.28
CA PRO A 81 1.18 7.26 -11.07
C PRO A 81 0.57 6.69 -9.78
N THR A 82 -0.20 7.49 -9.04
CA THR A 82 -0.94 7.02 -7.86
C THR A 82 -2.08 6.08 -8.27
N PHE A 83 -2.26 4.98 -7.55
CA PHE A 83 -3.45 4.14 -7.67
C PHE A 83 -4.69 4.91 -7.19
N ASP A 84 -5.67 5.13 -8.08
CA ASP A 84 -6.89 5.91 -7.81
C ASP A 84 -7.91 5.13 -6.95
N TYR A 85 -7.52 4.79 -5.72
CA TYR A 85 -8.36 4.06 -4.78
C TYR A 85 -9.72 4.73 -4.56
N ARG A 86 -9.75 6.05 -4.39
CA ARG A 86 -11.01 6.78 -4.13
C ARG A 86 -11.92 6.75 -5.35
N GLY A 87 -11.38 6.92 -6.56
CA GLY A 87 -12.14 6.77 -7.80
C GLY A 87 -12.69 5.37 -7.98
N HIS A 88 -11.88 4.33 -7.75
CA HIS A 88 -12.32 2.94 -7.86
C HIS A 88 -13.40 2.57 -6.83
N VAL A 89 -13.32 3.08 -5.60
CA VAL A 89 -14.41 2.89 -4.60
C VAL A 89 -15.71 3.52 -5.09
N ARG A 90 -15.69 4.76 -5.58
CA ARG A 90 -16.89 5.42 -6.13
C ARG A 90 -17.48 4.63 -7.31
N GLN A 91 -16.63 4.13 -8.21
CA GLN A 91 -17.08 3.30 -9.32
C GLN A 91 -17.79 2.03 -8.83
N LEU A 92 -17.17 1.31 -7.89
CA LEU A 92 -17.70 0.04 -7.39
C LEU A 92 -18.96 0.21 -6.52
N VAL A 93 -18.99 1.23 -5.66
CA VAL A 93 -20.04 1.41 -4.63
C VAL A 93 -21.16 2.31 -5.13
N ASP A 94 -20.83 3.47 -5.70
CA ASP A 94 -21.82 4.48 -6.07
C ASP A 94 -22.36 4.21 -7.48
N ALA A 95 -21.46 4.11 -8.47
CA ALA A 95 -21.84 3.90 -9.87
C ALA A 95 -22.20 2.44 -10.18
N ARG A 96 -21.73 1.49 -9.35
CA ARG A 96 -21.87 0.04 -9.55
C ARG A 96 -21.27 -0.45 -10.88
N GLU A 97 -20.17 0.17 -11.27
CA GLU A 97 -19.42 -0.15 -12.48
C GLU A 97 -18.07 -0.78 -12.11
N TRP A 98 -17.60 -1.70 -12.97
CA TRP A 98 -16.27 -2.25 -12.82
C TRP A 98 -15.21 -1.21 -13.23
N PRO A 99 -14.17 -0.99 -12.40
CA PRO A 99 -13.05 -0.14 -12.77
C PRO A 99 -12.38 -0.61 -14.05
N GLN A 100 -11.90 0.37 -14.83
CA GLN A 100 -11.13 0.09 -16.04
C GLN A 100 -9.88 -0.70 -15.70
N SER A 101 -9.50 -1.64 -16.56
CA SER A 101 -8.27 -2.41 -16.36
C SER A 101 -7.06 -1.48 -16.37
N THR A 102 -6.16 -1.71 -15.41
CA THR A 102 -4.87 -1.03 -15.30
C THR A 102 -4.07 -1.19 -16.58
N ARG A 103 -3.68 -0.07 -17.21
CA ARG A 103 -2.89 -0.03 -18.47
C ARG A 103 -1.43 0.36 -18.26
N ALA A 104 -1.10 0.87 -17.07
CA ALA A 104 0.22 1.36 -16.70
C ALA A 104 0.49 1.02 -15.23
N ILE A 105 1.76 1.01 -14.83
CA ILE A 105 2.12 0.83 -13.42
C ILE A 105 1.50 1.92 -12.55
N SER A 106 1.03 1.56 -11.36
CA SER A 106 0.57 2.52 -10.37
C SER A 106 0.87 2.05 -8.95
N GLU A 107 1.02 2.98 -8.02
CA GLU A 107 1.38 2.67 -6.63
C GLU A 107 0.51 3.37 -5.61
N MET A 108 0.45 2.81 -4.40
CA MET A 108 -0.11 3.47 -3.24
C MET A 108 0.52 2.97 -1.95
N ARG A 109 0.44 3.79 -0.90
CA ARG A 109 0.98 3.46 0.42
C ARG A 109 -0.10 3.45 1.49
N LEU A 110 -0.01 2.48 2.38
CA LEU A 110 -0.77 2.43 3.62
C LEU A 110 0.16 2.29 4.82
N THR A 111 -0.11 3.02 5.90
CA THR A 111 0.44 2.66 7.21
C THR A 111 -0.59 1.84 7.97
N ILE A 112 -0.20 0.63 8.36
CA ILE A 112 -0.98 -0.29 9.17
C ILE A 112 -0.46 -0.22 10.60
N SER A 113 -1.33 0.16 11.53
CA SER A 113 -1.05 0.11 12.96
C SER A 113 -1.54 -1.22 13.54
N TYR A 114 -0.71 -1.88 14.33
CA TYR A 114 -1.04 -3.18 14.92
C TYR A 114 -0.44 -3.39 16.31
N GLU A 115 -1.00 -4.33 17.05
CA GLU A 115 -0.44 -4.84 18.30
C GLU A 115 0.35 -6.12 18.02
N SER A 116 1.59 -6.17 18.51
CA SER A 116 2.46 -7.31 18.26
C SER A 116 1.88 -8.60 18.86
N ALA A 117 2.08 -9.72 18.15
CA ALA A 117 1.72 -11.05 18.63
C ALA A 117 2.66 -11.54 19.75
N THR A 118 3.89 -11.02 19.81
CA THR A 118 4.92 -11.47 20.75
C THR A 118 4.86 -10.73 22.08
N PHE A 119 5.20 -11.40 23.19
CA PHE A 119 5.20 -10.78 24.51
C PHE A 119 6.16 -9.58 24.60
N VAL A 120 7.35 -9.71 24.00
CA VAL A 120 8.34 -8.62 23.93
C VAL A 120 7.82 -7.47 23.09
N GLY A 121 7.26 -7.74 21.91
CA GLY A 121 6.70 -6.70 21.05
C GLY A 121 5.51 -5.98 21.69
N ARG A 122 4.66 -6.66 22.47
CA ARG A 122 3.58 -6.02 23.23
C ARG A 122 4.09 -5.01 24.26
N ARG A 123 5.24 -5.27 24.90
CA ARG A 123 5.85 -4.33 25.85
C ARG A 123 6.45 -3.09 25.18
N LEU A 124 6.83 -3.20 23.90
CA LEU A 124 7.35 -2.08 23.10
C LEU A 124 6.24 -1.19 22.52
N GLY A 125 4.97 -1.58 22.68
CA GLY A 125 3.81 -0.80 22.25
C GLY A 125 3.27 -1.22 20.89
N ARG A 126 2.49 -0.31 20.28
CA ARG A 126 1.88 -0.52 18.96
C ARG A 126 2.94 -0.46 17.87
N GLY A 127 2.98 -1.49 17.04
CA GLY A 127 3.79 -1.52 15.83
C GLY A 127 3.11 -0.74 14.69
N ARG A 128 3.93 -0.26 13.76
CA ARG A 128 3.48 0.27 12.47
C ARG A 128 4.16 -0.52 11.35
N LEU A 129 3.44 -0.75 10.28
CA LEU A 129 3.93 -1.38 9.05
C LEU A 129 3.52 -0.49 7.89
N ASP A 130 4.49 -0.03 7.11
CA ASP A 130 4.21 0.67 5.87
C ASP A 130 4.10 -0.34 4.73
N LEU A 131 2.91 -0.45 4.13
CA LEU A 131 2.60 -1.34 3.02
C LEU A 131 2.52 -0.53 1.73
N ASP A 132 3.49 -0.76 0.84
CA ASP A 132 3.51 -0.18 -0.50
C ASP A 132 2.92 -1.19 -1.49
N ILE A 133 1.79 -0.87 -2.11
CA ILE A 133 1.13 -1.73 -3.10
C ILE A 133 1.43 -1.18 -4.49
N VAL A 134 1.95 -2.04 -5.36
CA VAL A 134 2.30 -1.70 -6.74
C VAL A 134 1.48 -2.57 -7.70
N ASP A 135 0.60 -1.96 -8.50
CA ASP A 135 -0.17 -2.63 -9.56
C ASP A 135 0.56 -2.48 -10.90
N TYR A 136 0.84 -3.58 -11.58
CA TYR A 136 1.48 -3.56 -12.89
C TYR A 136 0.94 -4.64 -13.85
N PRO A 137 1.04 -4.43 -15.18
CA PRO A 137 0.59 -5.40 -16.18
C PRO A 137 1.40 -6.70 -16.11
N GLY A 138 0.73 -7.85 -16.05
CA GLY A 138 1.41 -9.16 -16.03
C GLY A 138 2.03 -9.54 -17.36
N GLU A 139 1.57 -8.92 -18.44
CA GLU A 139 2.13 -9.06 -19.79
C GLU A 139 3.60 -8.64 -19.87
N TRP A 140 4.10 -7.85 -18.91
CA TRP A 140 5.51 -7.46 -18.84
C TRP A 140 6.43 -8.57 -18.31
N LEU A 141 5.87 -9.64 -17.75
CA LEU A 141 6.62 -10.80 -17.24
C LEU A 141 6.77 -11.92 -18.28
N LEU A 142 6.18 -11.76 -19.47
CA LEU A 142 6.20 -12.70 -20.59
C LEU A 142 7.22 -12.26 -21.64
#